data_AF-A0A3P7IQI3-F1
#
_entry.id   AF-A0A3P7IQI3-F1
#
_cell.length_a   1.000
_cell.length_b   1.000
_cell.length_c   1.000
_cell.angle_alpha   90.00
_cell.angle_beta   90.00
_cell.angle_gamma   90.00
#
_symmetry.space_group_name_H-M   'P 1'
#
loop_
_entity.id
_entity.type
_entity.pdbx_description
1 polymer ?
#
loop_
_entity_poly.entity_id
_entity_poly.type
_entity_poly.pdbx_seq_one_letter_code
_entity_poly.pdbx_strand_id
1 'polypeptide(L)'
;MLADLTLVNCYARNGMDPRTRDRILLESAKNNLRNMAFFGIKERMDDSQVMFERLFNLSFNKRLSAWNRSKSNDTDVTPDQLRIIREHNELDIQLYDYALQLFEHRLAIFMNRSAPVDPEAAVHLTPFEFNSLSDHKEVQFIRNNDLQHEHISRKSKNNILNNAEYESDYDDAHTSEENVNIEFERV
;
A
#
# COMPACT_ATOMS: atom_id res chain seq x y z
N MET A 1 9.62 0.52 -1.73
CA MET A 1 9.11 1.42 -2.79
C MET A 1 8.77 2.84 -2.31
N LEU A 2 8.84 3.15 -1.01
CA LEU A 2 8.39 4.44 -0.48
C LEU A 2 9.49 5.52 -0.40
N ALA A 3 10.74 5.16 -0.64
CA ALA A 3 11.88 6.07 -0.57
C ALA A 3 11.99 6.95 -1.83
N ASP A 4 12.51 8.16 -1.66
CA ASP A 4 13.03 8.96 -2.77
C ASP A 4 14.38 8.39 -3.23
N LEU A 5 14.36 7.75 -4.41
CA LEU A 5 15.55 7.11 -4.97
C LEU A 5 16.58 8.13 -5.48
N THR A 6 16.21 9.39 -5.70
CA THR A 6 17.16 10.42 -6.15
C THR A 6 18.25 10.68 -5.11
N LEU A 7 17.99 10.37 -3.84
CA LEU A 7 18.94 10.47 -2.73
C LEU A 7 20.07 9.43 -2.78
N VAL A 8 19.93 8.38 -3.61
CA VAL A 8 20.87 7.25 -3.69
C VAL A 8 21.27 6.91 -5.12
N ASN A 9 21.36 7.92 -5.99
CA ASN A 9 21.69 7.76 -7.41
C ASN A 9 20.72 6.82 -8.16
N CYS A 10 19.44 6.87 -7.78
CA CYS A 10 18.36 6.09 -8.36
C CYS A 10 18.64 4.57 -8.25
N TYR A 11 18.91 3.92 -9.38
CA TYR A 11 19.18 2.48 -9.45
C TYR A 11 20.67 2.15 -9.53
N ALA A 12 21.54 3.16 -9.68
CA ALA A 12 22.97 2.93 -9.72
C ALA A 12 23.44 2.45 -8.34
N ARG A 13 23.98 1.22 -8.32
CA ARG A 13 24.55 0.63 -7.08
C ARG A 13 26.02 1.02 -6.87
N ASN A 14 26.57 1.83 -7.78
CA ASN A 14 27.97 2.22 -7.80
C ASN A 14 28.10 3.62 -7.19
N GLY A 15 29.17 3.86 -6.43
CA GLY A 15 29.49 5.19 -5.90
C GLY A 15 28.90 5.54 -4.53
N MET A 16 28.20 4.61 -3.87
CA MET A 16 27.79 4.75 -2.48
C MET A 16 27.99 3.42 -1.74
N ASP A 17 28.48 3.50 -0.50
CA ASP A 17 28.56 2.35 0.39
C ASP A 17 27.16 1.74 0.62
N PRO A 18 26.98 0.41 0.51
CA PRO A 18 25.67 -0.22 0.65
C PRO A 18 24.96 0.11 1.96
N ARG A 19 25.67 0.13 3.10
CA ARG A 19 25.04 0.42 4.40
C ARG A 19 24.55 1.86 4.48
N THR A 20 25.34 2.78 3.94
CA THR A 20 24.97 4.20 3.85
C THR A 20 23.73 4.39 2.98
N ARG A 21 23.70 3.72 1.82
CA ARG A 21 22.57 3.72 0.91
C ARG A 21 21.30 3.19 1.57
N ASP A 22 21.41 2.05 2.25
CA ASP A 22 20.30 1.39 2.93
C ASP A 22 19.71 2.26 4.05
N ARG A 23 20.57 2.94 4.82
CA ARG A 23 20.13 3.92 5.83
C ARG A 23 19.36 5.09 5.21
N ILE A 24 19.85 5.66 4.11
CA ILE A 24 19.18 6.78 3.43
C ILE A 24 17.82 6.33 2.89
N LEU A 25 17.75 5.15 2.28
CA LEU A 25 16.50 4.57 1.77
C LEU A 25 15.47 4.39 2.89
N LEU A 26 15.88 3.81 4.02
CA LEU A 26 14.97 3.57 5.14
C LEU A 26 14.43 4.88 5.74
N GLU A 27 15.29 5.86 5.99
CA GLU A 27 14.86 7.12 6.57
C GLU A 27 13.99 7.93 5.61
N SER A 28 14.30 7.93 4.31
CA SER A 28 13.46 8.51 3.28
C SER A 28 12.07 7.85 3.23
N ALA A 29 12.02 6.51 3.27
CA ALA A 29 10.77 5.77 3.29
C ALA A 29 9.92 6.06 4.54
N LYS A 30 10.53 6.10 5.74
CA LYS A 30 9.85 6.47 6.98
C LYS A 30 9.28 7.88 6.93
N ASN A 31 10.07 8.84 6.42
CA ASN A 31 9.62 10.22 6.26
C ASN A 31 8.42 10.30 5.31
N ASN A 32 8.50 9.63 4.16
CA ASN A 32 7.40 9.64 3.19
C ASN A 32 6.15 8.97 3.75
N LEU A 33 6.27 7.80 4.39
CA LEU A 33 5.15 7.13 5.05
C LEU A 33 4.49 8.00 6.11
N ARG A 34 5.30 8.71 6.92
CA ARG A 34 4.80 9.66 7.93
C ARG A 34 4.04 10.83 7.31
N ASN A 35 4.47 11.31 6.15
CA ASN A 35 3.85 12.44 5.49
C ASN A 35 2.68 12.06 4.57
N MET A 36 2.40 10.76 4.38
CA MET A 36 1.19 10.33 3.69
C MET A 36 -0.04 10.70 4.51
N ALA A 37 -1.06 11.21 3.81
CA ALA A 37 -2.37 11.51 4.40
C ALA A 37 -2.94 10.27 5.11
N PHE A 38 -2.81 9.10 4.49
CA PHE A 38 -3.24 7.83 5.05
C PHE A 38 -2.38 6.67 4.55
N PHE A 39 -2.22 5.65 5.39
CA PHE A 39 -1.81 4.30 5.01
C PHE A 39 -2.52 3.29 5.93
N GLY A 40 -2.75 2.08 5.44
CA GLY A 40 -3.39 0.99 6.18
C GLY A 40 -2.44 -0.18 6.43
N ILE A 41 -2.80 -1.03 7.39
CA ILE A 41 -2.12 -2.29 7.68
C ILE A 41 -3.03 -3.44 7.25
N LYS A 42 -2.51 -4.33 6.40
CA LYS A 42 -3.28 -5.41 5.78
C LYS A 42 -3.86 -6.36 6.84
N GLU A 43 -3.06 -6.67 7.85
CA GLU A 43 -3.40 -7.51 9.00
C GLU A 43 -4.46 -6.86 9.90
N ARG A 44 -4.68 -5.55 9.78
CA ARG A 44 -5.65 -4.75 10.53
C ARG A 44 -6.58 -3.99 9.59
N MET A 45 -7.15 -4.69 8.62
CA MET A 45 -7.93 -4.07 7.56
C MET A 45 -9.19 -3.34 8.08
N ASP A 46 -9.86 -3.88 9.11
CA ASP A 46 -11.03 -3.23 9.72
C ASP A 46 -10.66 -1.89 10.37
N ASP A 47 -9.56 -1.86 11.12
CA ASP A 47 -9.06 -0.61 11.74
C ASP A 47 -8.62 0.39 10.67
N SER A 48 -7.99 -0.11 9.61
CA SER A 48 -7.57 0.71 8.46
C SER A 48 -8.76 1.33 7.75
N GLN A 49 -9.83 0.55 7.54
CA GLN A 49 -11.08 1.02 6.95
C GLN A 49 -11.69 2.14 7.80
N VAL A 50 -11.90 1.90 9.10
CA VAL A 50 -12.52 2.88 10.01
C VAL A 50 -11.70 4.17 10.06
N MET A 51 -10.37 4.07 10.09
CA MET A 51 -9.50 5.24 10.09
C MET A 51 -9.60 6.03 8.78
N PHE A 52 -9.64 5.35 7.62
CA PHE A 52 -9.79 5.99 6.32
C PHE A 52 -11.13 6.71 6.17
N GLU A 53 -12.23 6.03 6.52
CA GLU A 53 -13.59 6.56 6.50
C GLU A 53 -13.71 7.83 7.34
N ARG A 54 -13.14 7.83 8.56
CA ARG A 54 -13.14 8.99 9.45
C ARG A 54 -12.26 10.13 8.93
N LEU A 55 -11.09 9.83 8.37
CA LEU A 55 -10.16 10.84 7.89
C LEU A 55 -10.71 11.60 6.68
N PHE A 56 -11.38 10.89 5.76
CA PHE A 56 -11.89 11.46 4.52
C PHE A 56 -13.40 11.73 4.53
N ASN A 57 -14.07 11.47 5.66
CA ASN A 57 -15.52 11.61 5.84
C ASN A 57 -16.33 10.91 4.73
N LEU A 58 -16.06 9.62 4.55
CA LEU A 58 -16.72 8.74 3.58
C LEU A 58 -17.00 7.38 4.23
N SER A 59 -17.82 6.56 3.60
CA SER A 59 -18.05 5.18 4.02
C SER A 59 -17.85 4.20 2.86
N PHE A 60 -17.35 3.01 3.17
CA PHE A 60 -17.37 1.90 2.23
C PHE A 60 -18.70 1.16 2.33
N ASN A 61 -19.26 0.77 1.20
CA ASN A 61 -20.48 -0.03 1.14
C ASN A 61 -20.27 -1.50 1.57
N LYS A 62 -19.01 -1.95 1.69
CA LYS A 62 -18.61 -3.30 2.07
C LYS A 62 -17.41 -3.24 3.02
N ARG A 63 -17.26 -4.28 3.84
CA ARG A 63 -16.07 -4.44 4.69
C ARG A 63 -14.88 -4.91 3.86
N LEU A 64 -13.78 -4.18 3.93
CA LEU A 64 -12.55 -4.54 3.24
C LEU A 64 -11.92 -5.82 3.79
N SER A 65 -12.11 -6.11 5.08
CA SER A 65 -11.66 -7.37 5.72
C SER A 65 -12.34 -8.63 5.17
N ALA A 66 -13.46 -8.51 4.46
CA ALA A 66 -14.09 -9.65 3.80
C ALA A 66 -13.16 -10.26 2.73
N TRP A 67 -12.23 -9.48 2.17
CA TRP A 67 -11.15 -9.95 1.31
C TRP A 67 -9.98 -10.49 2.15
N ASN A 68 -10.18 -11.63 2.79
CA ASN A 68 -9.18 -12.26 3.67
C ASN A 68 -8.30 -13.32 2.98
N ARG A 69 -8.57 -13.66 1.71
CA ARG A 69 -7.81 -14.68 0.98
C ARG A 69 -6.45 -14.13 0.56
N SER A 70 -5.40 -14.58 1.25
CA SER A 70 -4.02 -14.29 0.89
C SER A 70 -3.36 -15.58 0.42
N LYS A 71 -2.93 -15.66 -0.84
CA LYS A 71 -2.15 -16.82 -1.34
C LYS A 71 -0.89 -17.09 -0.52
N SER A 72 -0.35 -16.05 0.14
CA SER A 72 0.81 -16.18 1.03
C SER A 72 0.55 -17.04 2.27
N ASN A 73 -0.69 -17.13 2.75
CA ASN A 73 -1.00 -17.92 3.95
C ASN A 73 -1.00 -19.43 3.64
N ASP A 74 -1.20 -19.80 2.37
CA ASP A 74 -1.23 -21.19 1.90
C ASP A 74 0.15 -21.65 1.39
N THR A 75 1.19 -20.83 1.57
CA THR A 75 2.55 -21.15 1.14
C THR A 75 3.34 -21.66 2.34
N ASP A 76 3.69 -22.95 2.31
CA ASP A 76 4.60 -23.54 3.29
C ASP A 76 6.02 -23.01 3.09
N VAL A 77 6.57 -22.35 4.11
CA VAL A 77 7.93 -21.80 4.11
C VAL A 77 8.75 -22.48 5.19
N THR A 78 9.87 -23.10 4.82
CA THR A 78 10.76 -23.74 5.79
C THR A 78 11.47 -22.69 6.65
N PRO A 79 11.97 -23.05 7.86
CA PRO A 79 12.71 -22.11 8.70
C PRO A 79 13.92 -21.47 8.00
N ASP A 80 14.63 -22.24 7.17
CA ASP A 80 15.78 -21.75 6.39
C ASP A 80 15.37 -20.77 5.30
N GLN A 81 14.27 -21.05 4.58
CA GLN A 81 13.71 -20.12 3.61
C GLN A 81 13.26 -18.83 4.28
N LEU A 82 12.60 -18.92 5.44
CA LEU A 82 12.16 -17.76 6.21
C LEU A 82 13.34 -16.90 6.66
N ARG A 83 14.45 -17.53 7.08
CA ARG A 83 15.69 -16.81 7.43
C ARG A 83 16.22 -16.03 6.22
N ILE A 84 16.32 -16.66 5.05
CA ILE A 84 16.79 -16.01 3.82
C ILE A 84 15.86 -14.86 3.41
N ILE A 85 14.55 -15.06 3.48
CA ILE A 85 13.56 -14.02 3.18
C ILE A 85 13.75 -12.81 4.11
N ARG A 86 13.94 -13.04 5.41
CA ARG A 86 14.18 -11.96 6.38
C ARG A 86 15.48 -11.21 6.08
N GLU A 87 16.56 -11.93 5.78
CA GLU A 87 17.85 -11.32 5.41
C GLU A 87 17.72 -10.40 4.18
N HIS A 88 16.92 -10.78 3.18
CA HIS A 88 16.74 -9.98 1.97
C HIS A 88 15.76 -8.81 2.13
N ASN A 89 14.94 -8.81 3.20
CA ASN A 89 13.90 -7.81 3.44
C ASN A 89 14.14 -7.04 4.74
N GLU A 90 15.38 -6.96 5.22
CA GLU A 90 15.71 -6.32 6.50
C GLU A 90 15.19 -4.87 6.57
N LEU A 91 15.32 -4.10 5.48
CA LEU A 91 14.81 -2.73 5.41
C LEU A 91 13.29 -2.65 5.45
N ASP A 92 12.61 -3.53 4.71
CA ASP A 92 11.15 -3.59 4.68
C ASP A 92 10.59 -4.02 6.04
N ILE A 93 11.25 -4.93 6.76
CA ILE A 93 10.90 -5.32 8.14
C ILE A 93 11.01 -4.10 9.08
N GLN A 94 12.14 -3.38 9.04
CA GLN A 94 12.32 -2.18 9.87
C GLN A 94 11.32 -1.07 9.54
N LEU A 95 10.97 -0.92 8.26
CA LEU A 95 9.96 0.04 7.82
C LEU A 95 8.55 -0.38 8.29
N TYR A 96 8.24 -1.68 8.25
CA TYR A 96 6.97 -2.22 8.71
C TYR A 96 6.80 -2.06 10.23
N ASP A 97 7.84 -2.33 11.03
CA ASP A 97 7.81 -2.10 12.48
C ASP A 97 7.54 -0.62 12.82
N TYR A 98 8.16 0.30 12.09
CA TYR A 98 7.88 1.72 12.19
C TYR A 98 6.45 2.07 11.79
N ALA A 99 5.96 1.47 10.69
CA ALA A 99 4.59 1.66 10.20
C ALA A 99 3.55 1.22 11.22
N LEU A 100 3.76 0.07 11.89
CA LEU A 100 2.90 -0.42 12.96
C LEU A 100 2.82 0.57 14.11
N GLN A 101 3.96 1.05 14.62
CA GLN A 101 3.97 2.02 15.72
C GLN A 101 3.26 3.34 15.35
N LEU A 102 3.51 3.85 14.14
CA LEU A 102 2.85 5.05 13.64
C LEU A 102 1.34 4.84 13.45
N PHE A 103 0.94 3.66 12.97
CA PHE A 103 -0.47 3.29 12.78
C PHE A 103 -1.20 3.20 14.11
N GLU A 104 -0.63 2.53 15.12
CA GLU A 104 -1.21 2.47 16.48
C GLU A 104 -1.41 3.86 17.07
N HIS A 105 -0.40 4.72 16.94
CA HIS A 105 -0.48 6.10 17.43
C HIS A 105 -1.62 6.88 16.74
N ARG A 106 -1.73 6.79 15.41
CA ARG A 106 -2.82 7.43 14.65
C ARG A 106 -4.18 6.86 15.04
N LEU A 107 -4.29 5.54 15.15
CA LEU A 107 -5.53 4.87 15.55
C LEU A 107 -5.96 5.31 16.94
N ALA A 108 -5.03 5.38 17.89
CA ALA A 108 -5.29 5.86 19.23
C ALA A 108 -5.85 7.30 19.22
N ILE A 109 -5.35 8.21 18.37
CA ILE A 109 -5.91 9.57 18.23
C ILE A 109 -7.37 9.53 17.75
N PHE A 110 -7.68 8.69 16.76
CA PHE A 110 -9.05 8.58 16.24
C PHE A 110 -10.02 7.88 17.19
N MET A 111 -9.53 6.96 18.03
CA MET A 111 -10.34 6.24 19.01
C MET A 111 -10.46 6.98 20.35
N ASN A 112 -9.40 7.67 20.77
CA ASN A 112 -9.33 8.46 22.00
C ASN A 112 -9.30 9.95 21.68
N ARG A 113 -10.47 10.57 21.50
CA ARG A 113 -10.65 11.98 21.84
C ARG A 113 -10.60 12.26 23.36
N SER A 114 -10.09 11.32 24.17
CA SER A 114 -9.95 11.45 25.63
C SER A 114 -8.85 10.53 26.21
N ALA A 115 -7.59 10.62 25.75
CA ALA A 115 -6.48 10.09 26.53
C ALA A 115 -5.20 10.93 26.31
N PRO A 116 -4.43 11.26 27.37
CA PRO A 116 -3.20 12.00 27.24
C PRO A 116 -2.08 11.10 26.70
N VAL A 117 -1.51 11.48 25.56
CA VAL A 117 -0.32 10.83 24.98
C VAL A 117 0.92 11.42 25.64
N ASP A 118 1.89 10.55 25.99
CA ASP A 118 3.18 10.94 26.54
C ASP A 118 3.94 11.87 25.57
N PRO A 119 4.28 13.11 25.98
CA PRO A 119 4.87 14.10 25.10
C PRO A 119 6.21 13.68 24.48
N GLU A 120 7.02 12.82 25.10
CA GLU A 120 8.32 12.42 24.54
C GLU A 120 8.19 11.47 23.32
N ALA A 121 7.19 10.59 23.30
CA ALA A 121 6.94 9.70 22.16
C ALA A 121 6.25 10.43 20.98
N ALA A 122 5.45 11.45 21.29
CA ALA A 122 4.73 12.25 20.30
C ALA A 122 5.63 13.16 19.46
N VAL A 123 6.81 13.56 19.96
CA VAL A 123 7.74 14.45 19.22
C VAL A 123 8.23 13.81 17.92
N HIS A 124 8.35 12.49 17.88
CA HIS A 124 8.78 11.76 16.68
C HIS A 124 7.65 11.27 15.79
N LEU A 125 6.42 11.27 16.29
CA LEU A 125 5.22 10.84 15.59
C LEU A 125 4.34 12.08 15.41
N THR A 126 4.59 12.82 14.33
CA THR A 126 3.80 14.02 13.99
C THR A 126 2.31 13.68 14.11
N PRO A 127 1.56 14.33 15.02
CA PRO A 127 0.12 14.29 14.95
C PRO A 127 -0.24 14.88 13.59
N PHE A 128 -0.68 14.04 12.66
CA PHE A 128 -1.18 14.54 11.40
C PHE A 128 -2.52 15.20 11.72
N GLU A 129 -2.48 16.49 12.01
CA GLU A 129 -3.68 17.33 12.03
C GLU A 129 -4.11 17.47 10.58
N PHE A 130 -5.11 16.68 10.18
CA PHE A 130 -5.89 17.03 9.02
C PHE A 130 -6.60 18.32 9.37
N ASN A 131 -5.97 19.45 9.05
CA ASN A 131 -6.62 20.74 8.93
C ASN A 131 -7.61 20.58 7.77
N SER A 132 -8.77 19.99 8.08
CA SER A 132 -9.96 20.11 7.25
C SER A 132 -10.20 21.60 7.15
N LEU A 133 -9.64 22.22 6.12
CA LEU A 133 -10.02 23.54 5.67
C LEU A 133 -11.54 23.47 5.61
N SER A 134 -12.17 24.19 6.53
CA SER A 134 -13.62 24.29 6.61
C SER A 134 -14.22 24.92 5.34
N ASP A 135 -13.37 25.29 4.38
CA ASP A 135 -13.71 25.55 2.99
C ASP A 135 -13.72 24.24 2.19
N HIS A 136 -14.89 23.62 2.14
CA HIS A 136 -15.24 22.54 1.22
C HIS A 136 -14.87 22.89 -0.23
N LYS A 137 -13.66 22.51 -0.68
CA LYS A 137 -13.43 22.20 -2.08
C LYS A 137 -13.49 20.70 -2.24
N GLU A 138 -14.65 20.28 -2.75
CA GLU A 138 -14.98 18.93 -3.17
C GLU A 138 -13.82 18.34 -4.01
N VAL A 139 -13.17 17.30 -3.50
CA VAL A 139 -12.21 16.53 -4.30
C VAL A 139 -13.02 15.72 -5.31
N GLN A 140 -13.22 16.28 -6.50
CA GLN A 140 -13.87 15.59 -7.60
C GLN A 140 -12.87 14.65 -8.27
N PHE A 141 -13.02 13.34 -8.02
CA PHE A 141 -12.36 12.33 -8.85
C PHE A 141 -13.07 12.29 -10.21
N ILE A 142 -12.36 12.67 -11.28
CA ILE A 142 -12.85 12.62 -12.66
C ILE A 142 -13.17 11.16 -13.00
N ARG A 143 -14.46 10.81 -13.07
CA ARG A 143 -14.93 9.56 -13.69
C ARG A 143 -14.93 9.76 -15.20
N ASN A 144 -14.04 9.08 -15.92
CA ASN A 144 -14.20 8.90 -17.36
C ASN A 144 -15.38 7.93 -17.58
N ASN A 145 -16.55 8.50 -17.84
CA ASN A 145 -17.81 7.80 -18.09
C ASN A 145 -18.02 7.50 -19.59
N ASP A 146 -17.04 6.89 -20.27
CA ASP A 146 -17.21 6.42 -21.65
C ASP A 146 -16.81 4.94 -21.77
N LEU A 147 -17.72 4.07 -21.35
CA LEU A 147 -17.79 2.69 -21.82
C LEU A 147 -18.86 2.63 -22.91
N GLN A 148 -18.50 2.90 -24.17
CA GLN A 148 -19.21 2.37 -25.34
C GLN A 148 -18.24 2.08 -26.49
N HIS A 149 -17.97 0.78 -26.67
CA HIS A 149 -17.74 0.01 -27.90
C HIS A 149 -16.61 -1.01 -27.72
N GLU A 150 -17.01 -2.25 -27.47
CA GLU A 150 -16.19 -3.43 -27.72
C GLU A 150 -15.74 -3.42 -29.19
N HIS A 151 -14.46 -3.15 -29.44
CA HIS A 151 -13.82 -3.55 -30.67
C HIS A 151 -13.22 -4.94 -30.48
N ILE A 152 -14.01 -5.95 -30.88
CA ILE A 152 -13.54 -7.31 -31.17
C ILE A 152 -12.46 -7.20 -32.27
N SER A 153 -11.19 -7.21 -31.88
CA SER A 153 -10.07 -7.31 -32.82
C SER A 153 -9.77 -8.78 -33.08
N ARG A 154 -10.25 -9.26 -34.22
CA ARG A 154 -9.96 -10.60 -34.75
C ARG A 154 -8.44 -10.72 -34.99
N LYS A 155 -7.80 -11.71 -34.35
CA LYS A 155 -6.41 -12.12 -34.62
C LYS A 155 -6.24 -12.47 -36.10
N SER A 156 -5.42 -11.70 -36.81
CA SER A 156 -4.88 -12.08 -38.12
C SER A 156 -3.66 -12.98 -37.92
N LYS A 157 -3.69 -14.16 -38.56
CA LYS A 157 -2.58 -15.11 -38.64
C LYS A 157 -1.64 -14.67 -39.76
N ASN A 158 -0.34 -14.51 -39.46
CA ASN A 158 0.82 -15.03 -40.22
C ASN A 158 2.09 -14.15 -40.10
N ASN A 159 3.24 -14.85 -40.09
CA ASN A 159 4.66 -14.43 -40.19
C ASN A 159 5.35 -14.06 -38.85
N ILE A 160 5.91 -15.03 -38.10
CA ILE A 160 7.22 -15.73 -38.24
C ILE A 160 8.43 -14.79 -38.01
N LEU A 161 8.99 -14.78 -36.79
CA LEU A 161 10.37 -15.23 -36.51
C LEU A 161 10.67 -15.35 -34.99
N ASN A 162 10.74 -16.61 -34.54
CA ASN A 162 11.61 -17.25 -33.55
C ASN A 162 11.83 -16.72 -32.10
N ASN A 163 11.38 -17.59 -31.19
CA ASN A 163 12.04 -18.10 -29.97
C ASN A 163 12.11 -17.24 -28.70
N ALA A 164 11.11 -17.43 -27.84
CA ALA A 164 11.31 -17.81 -26.43
C ALA A 164 10.05 -18.57 -25.97
N GLU A 165 10.14 -19.90 -25.86
CA GLU A 165 9.13 -20.71 -25.17
C GLU A 165 9.17 -20.37 -23.69
N TYR A 166 8.17 -19.61 -23.23
CA TYR A 166 7.80 -19.53 -21.83
C TYR A 166 6.55 -20.40 -21.72
N GLU A 167 6.72 -21.69 -21.40
CA GLU A 167 5.59 -22.51 -20.95
C GLU A 167 5.15 -21.95 -19.60
N SER A 168 4.18 -21.04 -19.65
CA SER A 168 3.34 -20.75 -18.52
C SER A 168 2.11 -21.62 -18.64
N ASP A 169 2.06 -22.69 -17.88
CA ASP A 169 0.82 -23.35 -17.50
C ASP A 169 0.05 -22.41 -16.56
N TYR A 170 -0.50 -21.34 -17.14
CA TYR A 170 -1.57 -20.59 -16.52
C TYR A 170 -2.86 -21.35 -16.84
N ASP A 171 -3.33 -22.14 -15.88
CA ASP A 171 -4.76 -22.38 -15.73
C ASP A 171 -5.43 -21.02 -15.44
N ASP A 172 -5.67 -20.28 -16.52
CA ASP A 172 -6.45 -19.04 -16.58
C ASP A 172 -7.94 -19.39 -16.67
N ALA A 173 -8.42 -20.11 -15.67
CA ALA A 173 -9.82 -20.35 -15.44
C ALA A 173 -10.09 -19.95 -14.00
N HIS A 174 -10.32 -18.64 -13.79
CA HIS A 174 -11.17 -18.01 -12.75
C HIS A 174 -10.84 -16.51 -12.55
N THR A 175 -10.41 -15.79 -13.59
CA THR A 175 -10.46 -14.32 -13.60
C THR A 175 -11.75 -13.83 -14.25
N SER A 176 -12.85 -13.89 -13.51
CA SER A 176 -14.04 -13.10 -13.86
C SER A 176 -14.92 -12.96 -12.62
N GLU A 177 -15.06 -11.72 -12.14
CA GLU A 177 -16.16 -11.15 -11.33
C GLU A 177 -15.82 -10.50 -9.97
N GLU A 178 -14.66 -10.70 -9.36
CA GLU A 178 -14.46 -10.17 -7.98
C GLU A 178 -14.09 -8.68 -7.87
N ASN A 179 -13.75 -7.99 -8.97
CA ASN A 179 -13.33 -6.57 -8.94
C ASN A 179 -14.41 -5.57 -9.39
N VAL A 180 -15.67 -6.01 -9.51
CA VAL A 180 -16.78 -5.15 -9.96
C VAL A 180 -17.62 -4.79 -8.72
N ASN A 181 -17.73 -3.49 -8.41
CA ASN A 181 -18.58 -2.90 -7.36
C ASN A 181 -17.92 -2.68 -5.97
N ILE A 182 -16.84 -1.90 -5.92
CA ILE A 182 -16.63 -0.99 -4.78
C ILE A 182 -17.24 0.35 -5.20
N GLU A 183 -18.38 0.67 -4.60
CA GLU A 183 -19.13 1.90 -4.89
C GLU A 183 -19.09 2.77 -3.64
N PHE A 184 -18.81 4.06 -3.84
CA PHE A 184 -18.69 5.04 -2.78
C PHE A 184 -20.02 5.76 -2.61
N GLU A 185 -20.65 5.61 -1.46
CA GLU A 185 -21.81 6.41 -1.09
C GLU A 185 -21.37 7.58 -0.22
N ARG A 186 -21.94 8.77 -0.49
CA ARG A 186 -21.71 9.96 0.32
C ARG A 186 -22.66 9.93 1.52
N VAL A 187 -22.16 10.32 2.69
CA VAL A 187 -22.96 10.62 3.88
C VAL A 187 -23.22 12.12 3.96
#